data_AF-A9GMX5-F1
#
_entry.id   AF-A9GMX5-F1
#
_cell.length_a   1.000
_cell.length_b   1.000
_cell.length_c   1.000
_cell.angle_alpha   90.00
_cell.angle_beta   90.00
_cell.angle_gamma   90.00
#
_symmetry.space_group_name_H-M   'P 1'
#
loop_
_entity.id
_entity.type
_entity.pdbx_description
1 polymer ?
#
loop_
_entity_poly.entity_id
_entity_poly.type
_entity_poly.pdbx_seq_one_letter_code
_entity_poly.pdbx_strand_id
1 'polypeptide(L)'
;MDSRPVPFESLSVRSMNFGQHWRTPDVPLISYFLELPGAYFVAFLAEPEQLPALIEDTRRFPEPTEALDRALIDADFPGAADAVKHPVLARELARFFAHEALLRWLGDGPPDLEPGFVLNSVDKVLLGPTGLLLEGQGRTSGITVAYQDV
;
A
#
# COMPACT_ATOMS: atom_id res chain seq x y z
N MET A 1 -25.21 6.40 -1.50
CA MET A 1 -23.73 6.34 -1.48
C MET A 1 -23.35 5.47 -2.65
N ASP A 2 -22.81 6.08 -3.69
CA ASP A 2 -22.61 5.44 -4.99
C ASP A 2 -21.35 4.58 -4.94
N SER A 3 -21.50 3.32 -4.53
CA SER A 3 -20.50 2.25 -4.64
C SER A 3 -20.32 1.81 -6.11
N ARG A 4 -19.99 2.76 -6.99
CA ARG A 4 -19.79 2.45 -8.41
C ARG A 4 -18.39 1.87 -8.61
N PRO A 5 -18.27 0.74 -9.32
CA PRO A 5 -16.96 0.22 -9.69
C PRO A 5 -16.23 1.24 -10.56
N VAL A 6 -14.96 1.47 -10.25
CA VAL A 6 -14.04 2.27 -11.07
C VAL A 6 -13.19 1.29 -11.90
N PRO A 7 -13.02 1.52 -13.21
CA PRO A 7 -12.14 0.69 -14.04
C PRO A 7 -10.70 0.72 -13.52
N PHE A 8 -9.99 -0.41 -13.60
CA PHE A 8 -8.63 -0.54 -13.07
C PHE A 8 -7.66 0.44 -13.75
N GLU A 9 -7.79 0.61 -15.06
CA GLU A 9 -7.02 1.55 -15.89
C GLU A 9 -7.26 3.02 -15.54
N SER A 10 -8.31 3.32 -14.78
CA SER A 10 -8.63 4.64 -14.27
C SER A 10 -8.11 4.86 -12.85
N LEU A 11 -7.50 3.86 -12.22
CA LEU A 11 -6.90 3.99 -10.89
C LEU A 11 -5.46 4.47 -10.99
N SER A 12 -5.08 5.37 -10.10
CA SER A 12 -3.69 5.71 -9.87
C SER A 12 -3.40 5.90 -8.40
N VAL A 13 -2.14 5.73 -8.03
CA VAL A 13 -1.62 6.16 -6.73
C VAL A 13 -0.88 7.46 -6.97
N ARG A 14 -0.83 8.30 -5.95
CA ARG A 14 0.07 9.43 -5.92
C ARG A 14 1.23 9.12 -4.99
N SER A 15 2.46 9.20 -5.49
CA SER A 15 3.67 8.99 -4.68
C SER A 15 3.86 10.08 -3.60
N MET A 16 3.60 11.35 -3.94
CA MET A 16 3.77 12.49 -3.04
C MET A 16 2.55 12.73 -2.16
N ASN A 17 2.77 12.96 -0.85
CA ASN A 17 1.74 13.27 0.15
C ASN A 17 0.71 12.14 0.39
N PHE A 18 1.04 10.90 0.01
CA PHE A 18 0.22 9.73 0.35
C PHE A 18 0.09 9.59 1.87
N GLY A 19 -1.12 9.36 2.37
CA GLY A 19 -1.46 9.32 3.78
C GLY A 19 -1.68 10.69 4.43
N GLN A 20 -1.45 11.80 3.73
CA GLN A 20 -1.71 13.13 4.27
C GLN A 20 -3.12 13.63 3.92
N HIS A 21 -3.79 14.25 4.90
CA HIS A 21 -5.09 14.88 4.68
C HIS A 21 -4.94 16.21 3.92
N TRP A 22 -5.70 16.36 2.84
CA TRP A 22 -5.71 17.57 2.01
C TRP A 22 -6.40 18.71 2.74
N ARG A 23 -5.91 19.93 2.52
CA ARG A 23 -6.58 21.17 2.97
C ARG A 23 -7.47 21.79 1.92
N THR A 24 -7.53 21.24 0.69
CA THR A 24 -8.32 21.83 -0.40
C THR A 24 -9.80 21.74 -0.02
N PRO A 25 -10.48 22.88 0.22
CA PRO A 25 -11.90 22.88 0.51
C PRO A 25 -12.67 22.24 -0.64
N ASP A 26 -13.79 21.59 -0.32
CA ASP A 26 -14.77 21.09 -1.30
C ASP A 26 -14.34 19.92 -2.20
N VAL A 27 -13.19 19.28 -1.94
CA VAL A 27 -12.81 18.00 -2.60
C VAL A 27 -13.32 16.82 -1.76
N PRO A 28 -14.34 16.07 -2.22
CA PRO A 28 -14.87 14.96 -1.45
C PRO A 28 -13.87 13.80 -1.41
N LEU A 29 -13.56 13.33 -0.19
CA LEU A 29 -12.83 12.08 0.00
C LEU A 29 -13.82 10.91 -0.10
N ILE A 30 -13.49 9.97 -0.96
CA ILE A 30 -14.32 8.80 -1.27
C ILE A 30 -13.59 7.57 -0.73
N SER A 31 -14.27 6.80 0.11
CA SER A 31 -13.77 5.52 0.60
C SER A 31 -13.67 4.52 -0.56
N TYR A 32 -12.56 3.79 -0.63
CA TYR A 32 -12.36 2.72 -1.58
C TYR A 32 -12.05 1.40 -0.88
N PHE A 33 -12.31 0.31 -1.61
CA PHE A 33 -11.91 -1.05 -1.26
C PHE A 33 -11.22 -1.64 -2.49
N LEU A 34 -10.01 -2.16 -2.31
CA LEU A 34 -9.21 -2.73 -3.39
C LEU A 34 -8.57 -4.04 -2.93
N GLU A 35 -8.67 -5.08 -3.75
CA GLU A 35 -7.96 -6.34 -3.51
C GLU A 35 -6.70 -6.41 -4.37
N LEU A 36 -5.55 -6.47 -3.71
CA LEU A 36 -4.25 -6.67 -4.34
C LEU A 36 -3.93 -8.17 -4.37
N PRO A 37 -3.72 -8.78 -5.56
CA PRO A 37 -3.55 -10.23 -5.68
C PRO A 37 -2.40 -10.75 -4.82
N GLY A 38 -2.63 -11.83 -4.06
CA GLY A 38 -1.60 -12.40 -3.18
C GLY A 38 -0.35 -12.84 -3.95
N ALA A 39 -0.52 -13.37 -5.16
CA ALA A 39 0.59 -13.75 -6.03
C ALA A 39 1.45 -12.54 -6.45
N TYR A 40 0.83 -11.39 -6.69
CA TYR A 40 1.56 -10.15 -6.95
C TYR A 40 2.33 -9.70 -5.72
N PHE A 41 1.70 -9.72 -4.53
CA PHE A 41 2.39 -9.32 -3.29
C PHE A 41 3.60 -10.20 -2.97
N VAL A 42 3.49 -11.52 -3.19
CA VAL A 42 4.62 -12.44 -3.04
C VAL A 42 5.74 -12.12 -4.04
N ALA A 43 5.39 -11.84 -5.29
CA ALA A 43 6.38 -11.48 -6.30
C ALA A 43 7.09 -10.15 -5.96
N PHE A 44 6.32 -9.14 -5.52
CA PHE A 44 6.84 -7.87 -5.03
C PHE A 44 7.81 -8.08 -3.85
N LEU A 45 7.42 -8.84 -2.82
CA LEU A 45 8.29 -9.12 -1.68
C LEU A 45 9.56 -9.88 -2.06
N ALA A 46 9.53 -10.67 -3.14
CA ALA A 46 10.69 -11.45 -3.60
C ALA A 46 11.75 -10.60 -4.31
N GLU A 47 11.45 -9.35 -4.65
CA GLU A 47 12.42 -8.44 -5.25
C GLU A 47 13.56 -8.10 -4.28
N PRO A 48 14.82 -7.95 -4.74
CA PRO A 48 15.98 -7.73 -3.87
C PRO A 48 15.84 -6.54 -2.93
N GLU A 49 15.22 -5.45 -3.39
CA GLU A 49 15.09 -4.20 -2.67
C GLU A 49 13.96 -4.20 -1.62
N GLN A 50 13.18 -5.28 -1.54
CA GLN A 50 12.00 -5.38 -0.68
C GLN A 50 12.30 -6.19 0.59
N LEU A 51 11.73 -7.40 0.72
CA LEU A 51 11.94 -8.24 1.89
C LEU A 51 13.41 -8.63 2.11
N PRO A 52 14.22 -8.98 1.09
CA PRO A 52 15.62 -9.30 1.28
C PRO A 52 16.44 -8.13 1.85
N ALA A 53 16.26 -6.92 1.32
CA ALA A 53 16.90 -5.71 1.85
C ALA A 53 16.44 -5.39 3.28
N LEU A 54 15.15 -5.51 3.57
CA LEU A 54 14.61 -5.36 4.93
C LEU A 54 15.23 -6.39 5.89
N ILE A 55 15.32 -7.66 5.50
CA ILE A 55 15.96 -8.71 6.30
C ILE A 55 17.44 -8.40 6.56
N GLU A 56 18.16 -7.93 5.53
CA GLU A 56 19.56 -7.52 5.68
C GLU A 56 19.69 -6.38 6.70
N ASP A 57 18.83 -5.38 6.60
CA ASP A 57 18.82 -4.23 7.51
C ASP A 57 18.49 -4.64 8.95
N THR A 58 17.40 -5.38 9.18
CA THR A 58 17.01 -5.91 10.49
C THR A 58 18.11 -6.79 11.11
N ARG A 59 18.84 -7.58 10.31
CA ARG A 59 19.97 -8.38 10.82
C ARG A 59 21.14 -7.52 11.27
N ARG A 60 21.36 -6.39 10.61
CA ARG A 60 22.47 -5.47 10.89
C ARG A 60 22.15 -4.52 12.05
N PHE A 61 20.90 -4.08 12.12
CA PHE A 61 20.42 -3.09 13.07
C PHE A 61 19.06 -3.51 13.65
N PRO A 62 19.01 -4.55 14.50
CA PRO A 62 17.74 -5.04 15.02
C PRO A 62 17.07 -4.02 15.93
N GLU A 63 15.79 -3.71 15.66
CA GLU A 63 14.93 -2.87 16.49
C GLU A 63 13.83 -3.72 17.16
N PRO A 64 14.13 -4.43 18.27
CA PRO A 64 13.20 -5.38 18.88
C PRO A 64 11.94 -4.74 19.48
N THR A 65 11.84 -3.42 19.55
CA THR A 65 10.61 -2.71 19.91
C THR A 65 9.63 -2.63 18.75
N GLU A 66 10.14 -2.61 17.51
CA GLU A 66 9.32 -2.56 16.30
C GLU A 66 8.60 -3.88 16.07
N ALA A 67 7.34 -3.81 15.65
CA ALA A 67 6.49 -4.99 15.48
C ALA A 67 6.97 -5.86 14.31
N LEU A 68 7.43 -5.22 13.23
CA LEU A 68 7.91 -5.89 12.03
C LEU A 68 9.22 -6.65 12.28
N ASP A 69 10.20 -6.01 12.91
CA ASP A 69 11.48 -6.62 13.27
C ASP A 69 11.29 -7.85 14.16
N ARG A 70 10.45 -7.75 15.19
CA ARG A 70 10.08 -8.91 16.01
C ARG A 70 9.46 -10.03 15.18
N ALA A 71 8.52 -9.70 14.30
CA ALA A 71 7.87 -10.71 13.46
C ALA A 71 8.85 -11.38 12.48
N LEU A 72 9.85 -10.66 11.98
CA LEU A 72 10.92 -11.20 11.13
C LEU A 72 11.84 -12.14 11.91
N ILE A 73 12.24 -11.73 13.11
CA ILE A 73 13.08 -12.53 14.02
C ILE A 73 12.34 -13.82 14.42
N ASP A 74 11.09 -13.71 14.86
CA ASP A 74 10.28 -14.84 15.30
C ASP A 74 10.02 -15.86 14.17
N ALA A 75 9.96 -15.39 12.93
CA ALA A 75 9.77 -16.22 11.75
C ALA A 75 11.09 -16.77 11.14
N ASP A 76 12.24 -16.46 11.75
CA ASP A 76 13.58 -16.83 11.28
C ASP A 76 13.89 -16.34 9.85
N PHE A 77 13.53 -15.09 9.55
CA PHE A 77 13.86 -14.41 8.30
C PHE A 77 13.48 -15.20 7.03
N PRO A 78 12.19 -15.55 6.85
CA PRO A 78 11.76 -16.40 5.76
C PRO A 78 11.82 -15.69 4.41
N GLY A 79 11.86 -16.46 3.32
CA GLY A 79 11.63 -15.93 1.97
C GLY A 79 10.18 -15.52 1.75
N ALA A 80 9.92 -14.73 0.70
CA ALA A 80 8.62 -14.10 0.44
C ALA A 80 7.41 -15.07 0.48
N ALA A 81 7.51 -16.23 -0.17
CA ALA A 81 6.43 -17.21 -0.21
C ALA A 81 6.10 -17.83 1.16
N ASP A 82 7.08 -17.92 2.06
CA ASP A 82 6.87 -18.45 3.41
C ASP A 82 6.49 -17.34 4.39
N ALA A 83 7.01 -16.12 4.18
CA ALA A 83 6.66 -14.95 4.96
C ALA A 83 5.14 -14.67 4.96
N VAL A 84 4.50 -14.78 3.79
CA VAL A 84 3.03 -14.57 3.68
C VAL A 84 2.19 -15.67 4.32
N LYS A 85 2.77 -16.83 4.64
CA LYS A 85 2.10 -17.93 5.37
C LYS A 85 2.14 -17.72 6.88
N HIS A 86 3.01 -16.85 7.37
CA HIS A 86 3.16 -16.59 8.80
C HIS A 86 2.22 -15.45 9.22
N PRO A 87 1.14 -15.69 9.99
CA PRO A 87 0.02 -14.74 10.10
C PRO A 87 0.41 -13.36 10.64
N VAL A 88 1.31 -13.31 11.63
CA VAL A 88 1.78 -12.05 12.21
C VAL A 88 2.68 -11.32 11.23
N LEU A 89 3.68 -12.01 10.68
CA LEU A 89 4.63 -11.41 9.74
C LEU A 89 3.95 -10.95 8.46
N ALA A 90 3.05 -11.76 7.89
CA ALA A 90 2.26 -11.41 6.73
C ALA A 90 1.47 -10.11 6.94
N ARG A 91 0.86 -9.94 8.13
CA ARG A 91 0.14 -8.72 8.48
C ARG A 91 1.06 -7.50 8.59
N GLU A 92 2.21 -7.63 9.26
CA GLU A 92 3.13 -6.51 9.43
C GLU A 92 3.80 -6.14 8.10
N LEU A 93 4.20 -7.11 7.26
CA LEU A 93 4.69 -6.87 5.91
C LEU A 93 3.64 -6.20 5.03
N ALA A 94 2.39 -6.68 5.08
CA ALA A 94 1.30 -6.08 4.32
C ALA A 94 1.06 -4.62 4.71
N ARG A 95 1.19 -4.27 6.00
CA ARG A 95 1.09 -2.88 6.46
C ARG A 95 2.28 -2.03 6.03
N PHE A 96 3.49 -2.54 6.22
CA PHE A 96 4.73 -1.84 5.92
C PHE A 96 4.84 -1.51 4.42
N PHE A 97 4.55 -2.50 3.56
CA PHE A 97 4.69 -2.37 2.12
C PHE A 97 3.42 -1.96 1.38
N ALA A 98 2.28 -1.75 2.06
CA ALA A 98 1.00 -1.48 1.39
C ALA A 98 1.09 -0.36 0.36
N HIS A 99 1.67 0.78 0.73
CA HIS A 99 1.79 1.93 -0.16
C HIS A 99 2.71 1.62 -1.34
N GLU A 100 3.90 1.07 -1.11
CA GLU A 100 4.86 0.80 -2.19
C GLU A 100 4.35 -0.27 -3.15
N ALA A 101 3.78 -1.37 -2.63
CA ALA A 101 3.18 -2.42 -3.44
C ALA A 101 2.04 -1.89 -4.31
N LEU A 102 1.20 -1.02 -3.75
CA LEU A 102 0.09 -0.37 -4.45
C LEU A 102 0.58 0.62 -5.52
N LEU A 103 1.59 1.44 -5.20
CA LEU A 103 2.20 2.39 -6.11
C LEU A 103 2.82 1.68 -7.32
N ARG A 104 3.52 0.57 -7.11
CA ARG A 104 4.07 -0.22 -8.22
C ARG A 104 2.99 -0.92 -9.04
N TRP A 105 1.88 -1.30 -8.41
CA TRP A 105 0.83 -2.04 -9.11
C TRP A 105 -0.01 -1.15 -10.03
N LEU A 106 -0.38 0.04 -9.56
CA LEU A 106 -1.23 0.98 -10.29
C LEU A 106 -0.42 2.03 -11.05
N GLY A 107 0.83 2.25 -10.66
CA GLY A 107 1.66 3.34 -11.14
C GLY A 107 1.39 4.66 -10.43
N ASP A 108 2.37 5.56 -10.54
CA ASP A 108 2.21 6.96 -10.18
C ASP A 108 1.48 7.67 -11.32
N GLY A 109 0.26 8.14 -11.06
CA GLY A 109 -0.54 8.80 -12.09
C GLY A 109 -0.57 10.32 -11.88
N PRO A 110 -0.35 11.13 -12.92
CA PRO A 110 -0.56 12.57 -12.80
C PRO A 110 -2.02 12.86 -12.40
N PRO A 111 -2.26 13.83 -11.51
CA PRO A 111 -3.58 14.13 -10.93
C PRO A 111 -4.65 14.57 -11.97
N ASP A 112 -4.22 14.82 -13.21
CA ASP A 112 -4.98 15.52 -14.25
C ASP A 112 -5.48 14.58 -15.37
N LEU A 113 -5.25 13.26 -15.25
CA LEU A 113 -5.79 12.28 -16.21
C LEU A 113 -7.29 12.07 -15.97
N GLU A 114 -8.11 12.85 -16.65
CA GLU A 114 -9.56 12.61 -16.71
C GLU A 114 -9.91 11.57 -17.78
N PRO A 115 -10.84 10.62 -17.49
CA PRO A 115 -11.46 10.32 -16.20
C PRO A 115 -10.68 9.27 -15.37
N GLY A 116 -10.56 9.48 -14.06
CA GLY A 116 -9.76 8.66 -13.15
C GLY A 116 -10.12 8.78 -11.66
N PHE A 117 -9.48 7.96 -10.84
CA PHE A 117 -9.61 7.95 -9.39
C PHE A 117 -8.23 7.79 -8.76
N VAL A 118 -7.85 8.76 -7.94
CA VAL A 118 -6.53 8.85 -7.32
C VAL A 118 -6.63 8.37 -5.88
N LEU A 119 -5.93 7.29 -5.55
CA LEU A 119 -5.81 6.76 -4.20
C LEU A 119 -4.88 7.65 -3.38
N ASN A 120 -5.27 7.94 -2.14
CA ASN A 120 -4.58 8.90 -1.29
C ASN A 120 -4.13 8.34 0.05
N SER A 121 -4.75 7.29 0.57
CA SER A 121 -4.33 6.66 1.81
C SER A 121 -4.63 5.17 1.77
N VAL A 122 -3.87 4.41 2.55
CA VAL A 122 -4.28 3.07 3.00
C VAL A 122 -4.54 3.20 4.49
N ASP A 123 -5.81 3.22 4.86
CA ASP A 123 -6.23 3.38 6.25
C ASP A 123 -6.25 2.02 6.97
N LYS A 124 -6.46 0.95 6.20
CA LYS A 124 -6.56 -0.41 6.74
C LYS A 124 -6.09 -1.45 5.73
N VAL A 125 -5.38 -2.43 6.25
CA VAL A 125 -4.91 -3.61 5.50
C VAL A 125 -5.43 -4.86 6.20
N LEU A 126 -6.10 -5.73 5.42
CA LEU A 126 -6.59 -7.02 5.87
C LEU A 126 -6.03 -8.12 4.97
N LEU A 127 -5.72 -9.28 5.56
CA LEU A 127 -5.40 -10.48 4.80
C LEU A 127 -6.72 -11.12 4.34
N GLY A 128 -6.95 -11.13 3.04
CA GLY A 128 -8.06 -11.82 2.40
C GLY A 128 -7.72 -13.27 2.06
N PRO A 129 -8.70 -14.06 1.58
CA PRO A 129 -8.47 -15.45 1.17
C PRO A 129 -7.58 -15.57 -0.08
N THR A 130 -7.54 -14.54 -0.93
CA THR A 130 -6.87 -14.54 -2.24
C THR A 130 -5.82 -13.43 -2.41
N GLY A 131 -5.68 -12.55 -1.42
CA GLY A 131 -4.79 -11.39 -1.50
C GLY A 131 -4.87 -10.46 -0.32
N LEU A 132 -4.42 -9.22 -0.51
CA LEU A 132 -4.52 -8.16 0.48
C LEU A 132 -5.76 -7.31 0.17
N LEU A 133 -6.61 -7.10 1.17
CA LEU A 133 -7.72 -6.15 1.09
C LEU A 133 -7.26 -4.82 1.68
N LEU A 134 -7.28 -3.79 0.84
CA LEU A 134 -6.89 -2.43 1.19
C LEU A 134 -8.15 -1.58 1.28
N GLU A 135 -8.31 -0.89 2.40
CA GLU A 135 -9.32 0.14 2.58
C GLU A 135 -8.60 1.47 2.76
N GLY A 136 -9.15 2.52 2.16
CA GLY A 136 -8.55 3.84 2.24
C GLY A 136 -9.44 4.92 1.65
N GLN A 137 -8.85 6.09 1.47
CA GLN A 137 -9.52 7.23 0.86
C GLN A 137 -8.84 7.62 -0.45
N GLY A 138 -9.66 8.07 -1.40
CA GLY A 138 -9.21 8.64 -2.65
C GLY A 138 -10.15 9.74 -3.11
N ARG A 139 -9.96 10.20 -4.34
CA ARG A 139 -10.81 11.21 -4.97
C ARG A 139 -10.91 10.95 -6.47
N THR A 140 -11.90 11.55 -7.11
CA THR A 140 -11.90 11.69 -8.56
C THR A 140 -10.69 12.54 -9.00
N SER A 141 -10.07 12.16 -10.12
CA SER A 141 -9.02 12.96 -10.79
C SER A 141 -9.60 14.29 -11.33
N GLY A 142 -8.79 15.07 -12.04
CA GLY A 142 -9.27 16.23 -12.82
C GLY A 142 -9.66 17.46 -12.01
N ILE A 143 -9.64 17.35 -10.68
CA ILE A 143 -9.80 18.46 -9.75
C ILE A 143 -8.42 18.96 -9.32
N THR A 144 -8.16 20.24 -9.56
CA THR A 144 -6.96 20.93 -9.08
C THR A 144 -6.97 20.97 -7.56
N VAL A 145 -5.85 20.63 -6.95
CA VAL A 145 -5.69 20.51 -5.51
C VAL A 145 -4.44 21.22 -5.04
N ALA A 146 -4.53 21.92 -3.91
CA ALA A 146 -3.38 22.54 -3.25
C ALA A 146 -2.65 21.51 -2.38
N TYR A 147 -1.35 21.41 -2.58
CA TYR A 147 -0.49 20.48 -1.86
C TYR A 147 0.07 21.13 -0.59
N GLN A 148 0.46 20.31 0.40
CA GLN A 148 1.36 20.80 1.44
C GLN A 148 2.75 20.89 0.82
N ASP A 149 3.38 22.06 0.92
CA ASP A 149 4.80 22.23 0.68
C ASP A 149 5.54 21.39 1.72
N VAL A 150 6.44 20.51 1.27
CA VAL A 150 7.27 19.65 2.11
C VAL A 150 8.52 20.41 2.56
#